data_AF-A0A920ADQ0-F1
#
_entry.id   AF-A0A920ADQ0-F1
#
_cell.length_a   1.000
_cell.length_b   1.000
_cell.length_c   1.000
_cell.angle_alpha   90.00
_cell.angle_beta   90.00
_cell.angle_gamma   90.00
#
_symmetry.space_group_name_H-M   'P 1'
#
loop_
_entity.id
_entity.type
_entity.pdbx_description
1 polymer ?
#
loop_
_entity_poly.entity_id
_entity_poly.type
_entity_poly.pdbx_seq_one_letter_code
_entity_poly.pdbx_strand_id
1 'polypeptide(L)'
;MILSGGAPFAGCADVSAGYSVSMTDSYGDGWNGNTLTIGDAVYGIEGLGVSEGSDLASCAVLGCTDANAANYSADANVDDGTCEYLLVQGCTDASACNYDIVAEQDNGSCEYPAEGLDCEGNCLSVMQLQLICLILTEMVVDQ
;
A
#
# COMPACT_ATOMS: atom_id res chain seq x y z
N MET A 1 8.05 19.13 -27.79
CA MET A 1 7.21 18.15 -28.51
C MET A 1 7.27 16.88 -27.68
N ILE A 2 6.17 16.47 -27.05
CA ILE A 2 6.21 15.36 -26.08
C ILE A 2 5.78 14.02 -26.73
N LEU A 3 4.97 14.06 -27.80
CA LEU A 3 4.60 12.87 -28.58
C LEU A 3 4.54 13.21 -30.08
N SER A 4 4.93 12.27 -30.93
CA SER A 4 4.78 12.34 -32.39
C SER A 4 4.65 10.93 -32.98
N GLY A 5 3.73 10.73 -33.93
CA GLY A 5 3.67 9.52 -34.75
C GLY A 5 2.64 9.60 -35.87
N GLY A 6 2.77 8.70 -36.85
CA GLY A 6 1.88 8.63 -38.01
C GLY A 6 0.70 7.69 -37.77
N ALA A 7 -0.42 7.92 -38.47
CA ALA A 7 -1.62 7.12 -38.29
C ALA A 7 -1.43 5.64 -38.74
N PRO A 8 -1.88 4.65 -37.93
CA PRO A 8 -2.38 4.80 -36.56
C PRO A 8 -1.26 5.01 -35.54
N PHE A 9 -1.40 6.01 -34.65
CA PHE A 9 -0.48 6.31 -33.55
C PHE A 9 -1.19 6.29 -32.21
N ALA A 10 -0.57 5.69 -31.20
CA ALA A 10 -1.01 5.72 -29.81
C ALA A 10 0.20 6.06 -28.91
N GLY A 11 0.03 6.99 -27.96
CA GLY A 11 1.06 7.38 -27.00
C GLY A 11 0.46 8.14 -25.83
N CYS A 12 1.07 8.04 -24.64
CA CYS A 12 0.67 8.75 -23.42
C CYS A 12 1.80 9.68 -22.97
N ALA A 13 1.46 10.86 -22.44
CA ALA A 13 2.42 11.81 -21.90
C ALA A 13 1.80 12.63 -20.78
N ASP A 14 2.46 12.66 -19.63
CA ASP A 14 2.08 13.54 -18.52
C ASP A 14 2.50 14.98 -18.84
N VAL A 15 1.54 15.91 -18.74
CA VAL A 15 1.75 17.34 -18.99
C VAL A 15 1.23 18.14 -17.80
N SER A 16 2.15 18.67 -17.00
CA SER A 16 1.86 19.27 -15.69
C SER A 16 1.25 20.68 -15.73
N ALA A 17 1.20 21.35 -16.89
CA ALA A 17 0.30 22.46 -17.25
C ALA A 17 0.72 23.05 -18.61
N GLY A 18 -0.22 23.67 -19.34
CA GLY A 18 0.09 24.52 -20.51
C GLY A 18 0.60 23.76 -21.74
N TYR A 19 -0.07 22.67 -22.12
CA TYR A 19 0.32 21.89 -23.30
C TYR A 19 -0.42 22.36 -24.55
N SER A 20 0.30 22.42 -25.68
CA SER A 20 -0.27 22.63 -27.00
C SER A 20 -0.23 21.33 -27.79
N VAL A 21 -1.39 20.80 -28.15
CA VAL A 21 -1.49 19.65 -29.04
C VAL A 21 -1.46 20.15 -30.48
N SER A 22 -0.38 19.85 -31.21
CA SER A 22 -0.25 20.15 -32.64
C SER A 22 -0.37 18.86 -33.43
N MET A 23 -1.43 18.75 -34.22
CA MET A 23 -1.68 17.61 -35.11
C MET A 23 -1.56 18.09 -36.55
N THR A 24 -0.77 17.37 -37.35
CA THR A 24 -0.56 17.70 -38.78
C THR A 24 -1.11 16.57 -39.64
N ASP A 25 -2.12 16.88 -40.44
CA ASP A 25 -2.61 16.00 -41.49
C ASP A 25 -1.79 16.27 -42.77
N SER A 26 -0.95 15.31 -43.14
CA SER A 26 -0.11 15.40 -44.34
C SER A 26 -0.86 15.09 -45.64
N TYR A 27 -2.05 14.50 -45.56
CA TYR A 27 -2.87 14.12 -46.72
C TYR A 27 -3.94 15.19 -47.04
N GLY A 28 -4.29 16.02 -46.06
CA GLY A 28 -5.09 17.25 -46.26
C GLY A 28 -6.57 16.99 -46.52
N ASP A 29 -7.06 15.79 -46.22
CA ASP A 29 -8.45 15.37 -46.35
C ASP A 29 -9.24 15.53 -45.04
N GLY A 30 -8.58 15.98 -43.97
CA GLY A 30 -9.19 16.24 -42.68
C GLY A 30 -9.24 15.01 -41.78
N TRP A 31 -9.60 15.22 -40.51
CA TRP A 31 -9.59 14.20 -39.46
C TRP A 31 -10.86 13.32 -39.44
N ASN A 32 -11.43 13.02 -40.60
CA ASN A 32 -12.78 12.44 -40.79
C ASN A 32 -13.08 11.24 -39.87
N GLY A 33 -13.76 11.49 -38.74
CA GLY A 33 -14.12 10.46 -37.76
C GLY A 33 -13.07 10.15 -36.67
N ASN A 34 -11.99 10.92 -36.59
CA ASN A 34 -10.97 10.75 -35.55
C ASN A 34 -11.39 11.47 -34.27
N THR A 35 -11.10 10.83 -33.13
CA THR A 35 -11.30 11.41 -31.80
C THR A 35 -9.95 11.63 -31.12
N LEU A 36 -9.78 12.79 -30.48
CA LEU A 36 -8.69 13.02 -29.54
C LEU A 36 -9.20 12.67 -28.15
N THR A 37 -8.58 11.70 -27.50
CA THR A 37 -8.90 11.33 -26.12
C THR A 37 -7.83 11.93 -25.20
N ILE A 38 -8.24 12.75 -24.24
CA ILE A 38 -7.36 13.28 -23.20
C ILE A 38 -7.98 12.90 -21.85
N GLY A 39 -7.45 11.87 -21.21
CA GLY A 39 -8.12 11.19 -20.10
C GLY A 39 -9.45 10.57 -20.51
N ASP A 40 -10.50 10.74 -19.69
CA ASP A 40 -11.84 10.20 -19.99
C ASP A 40 -12.63 11.06 -21.00
N ALA A 41 -12.12 12.25 -21.32
CA ALA A 41 -12.76 13.15 -22.25
C ALA A 41 -12.43 12.75 -23.69
N VAL A 42 -13.48 12.56 -24.49
CA VAL A 42 -13.39 12.27 -25.94
C VAL A 42 -13.80 13.52 -26.71
N TYR A 43 -12.86 14.07 -27.47
CA TYR A 43 -13.08 15.24 -28.32
C TYR A 43 -13.20 14.78 -29.77
N GLY A 44 -14.34 15.04 -30.40
CA GLY A 44 -14.45 14.97 -31.86
C GLY A 44 -13.62 16.08 -32.48
N ILE A 45 -12.71 15.73 -33.41
CA ILE A 45 -11.81 16.71 -34.04
C ILE A 45 -12.50 17.44 -35.21
N GLU A 46 -13.83 17.29 -35.32
CA GLU A 46 -14.63 18.01 -36.31
C GLU A 46 -14.91 19.44 -35.82
N GLY A 47 -14.03 20.37 -36.21
CA GLY A 47 -14.36 21.80 -36.27
C GLY A 47 -14.30 22.65 -34.98
N LEU A 48 -13.54 22.30 -33.94
CA LEU A 48 -13.47 23.10 -32.68
C LEU A 48 -12.02 23.20 -32.14
N GLY A 49 -11.55 24.28 -31.52
CA GLY A 49 -12.28 25.28 -30.73
C GLY A 49 -12.40 24.84 -29.26
N VAL A 50 -11.29 24.48 -28.61
CA VAL A 50 -11.30 23.81 -27.29
C VAL A 50 -11.35 24.82 -26.14
N SER A 51 -12.35 24.68 -25.27
CA SER A 51 -12.57 25.48 -24.06
C SER A 51 -12.23 24.67 -22.79
N GLU A 52 -11.44 25.32 -21.93
CA GLU A 52 -10.92 25.00 -20.59
C GLU A 52 -11.62 23.92 -19.74
N GLY A 53 -10.77 23.14 -19.06
CA GLY A 53 -10.88 23.02 -17.59
C GLY A 53 -11.47 21.73 -17.04
N SER A 54 -10.63 20.70 -16.92
CA SER A 54 -10.74 19.68 -15.87
C SER A 54 -9.40 18.96 -15.81
N ASP A 55 -8.82 18.78 -14.63
CA ASP A 55 -7.56 18.03 -14.44
C ASP A 55 -7.62 16.68 -15.17
N LEU A 56 -6.84 16.56 -16.26
CA LEU A 56 -6.95 15.46 -17.21
C LEU A 56 -5.99 14.33 -16.86
N ALA A 57 -6.49 13.11 -17.05
CA ALA A 57 -5.87 11.85 -16.67
C ALA A 57 -4.37 11.81 -16.92
N SER A 58 -3.67 11.73 -15.79
CA SER A 58 -2.35 11.14 -15.66
C SER A 58 -2.27 9.82 -16.42
N CYS A 59 -1.08 9.50 -16.94
CA CYS A 59 -0.67 8.14 -17.25
C CYS A 59 -0.55 7.28 -15.95
N ALA A 60 -1.47 7.47 -15.01
CA ALA A 60 -1.49 6.84 -13.71
C ALA A 60 -1.73 5.35 -13.90
N VAL A 61 -0.67 4.58 -13.76
CA VAL A 61 -0.77 3.17 -13.47
C VAL A 61 -0.94 3.08 -11.97
N LEU A 62 -2.19 2.80 -11.56
CA LEU A 62 -2.54 2.59 -10.16
C LEU A 62 -1.96 1.26 -9.68
N GLY A 63 -1.40 1.27 -8.47
CA GLY A 63 -0.93 0.10 -7.77
C GLY A 63 0.06 0.48 -6.67
N CYS A 64 0.50 -0.51 -5.89
CA CYS A 64 1.45 -0.24 -4.81
C CYS A 64 2.82 0.19 -5.36
N THR A 65 3.30 1.36 -4.91
CA THR A 65 4.60 1.93 -5.31
C THR A 65 5.73 1.70 -4.29
N ASP A 66 5.43 1.14 -3.11
CA ASP A 66 6.42 0.81 -2.10
C ASP A 66 7.11 -0.54 -2.40
N ALA A 67 8.42 -0.49 -2.64
CA ALA A 67 9.24 -1.68 -2.95
C ALA A 67 9.32 -2.71 -1.81
N ASN A 68 8.91 -2.35 -0.59
CA ASN A 68 8.87 -3.25 0.56
C ASN A 68 7.51 -3.96 0.73
N ALA A 69 6.50 -3.59 -0.06
CA ALA A 69 5.20 -4.26 -0.04
C ALA A 69 5.22 -5.56 -0.84
N ALA A 70 4.41 -6.53 -0.41
CA ALA A 70 4.26 -7.84 -1.07
C ALA A 70 3.61 -7.76 -2.45
N ASN A 71 2.80 -6.73 -2.68
CA ASN A 71 2.13 -6.46 -3.95
C ASN A 71 2.71 -5.25 -4.70
N TYR A 72 3.99 -4.92 -4.45
CA TYR A 72 4.72 -3.89 -5.20
C TYR A 72 4.59 -4.09 -6.72
N SER A 73 4.26 -3.02 -7.44
CA SER A 73 4.20 -2.98 -8.89
C SER A 73 5.21 -1.96 -9.43
N ALA A 74 6.22 -2.44 -10.17
CA ALA A 74 7.21 -1.57 -10.79
C ALA A 74 6.64 -0.71 -11.93
N ASP A 75 5.48 -1.10 -12.47
CA ASP A 75 4.77 -0.34 -13.50
C ASP A 75 3.88 0.75 -12.88
N ALA A 76 3.56 0.66 -11.58
CA ALA A 76 2.74 1.65 -10.89
C ALA A 76 3.53 2.95 -10.66
N ASN A 77 2.88 4.08 -10.94
CA ASN A 77 3.44 5.42 -10.72
C ASN A 77 2.54 6.30 -9.83
N VAL A 78 1.39 5.77 -9.42
CA VAL A 78 0.49 6.39 -8.45
C VAL A 78 0.07 5.32 -7.46
N ASP A 79 0.39 5.55 -6.18
CA ASP A 79 -0.06 4.70 -5.10
C ASP A 79 -1.58 4.80 -4.96
N ASP A 80 -2.25 3.65 -5.03
CA ASP A 80 -3.69 3.52 -4.86
C ASP A 80 -4.10 3.14 -3.43
N GLY A 81 -3.13 3.03 -2.52
CA GLY A 81 -3.34 2.67 -1.12
C GLY A 81 -3.60 1.19 -0.90
N THR A 82 -3.35 0.33 -1.91
CA THR A 82 -3.55 -1.12 -1.81
C THR A 82 -2.32 -1.88 -1.31
N CYS A 83 -1.22 -1.21 -0.95
CA CYS A 83 0.01 -1.87 -0.49
C CYS A 83 -0.23 -2.87 0.65
N GLU A 84 0.13 -4.13 0.42
CA GLU A 84 0.06 -5.23 1.39
C GLU A 84 1.43 -5.45 2.02
N TYR A 85 1.54 -5.32 3.33
CA TYR A 85 2.78 -5.57 4.06
C TYR A 85 2.71 -6.92 4.77
N LEU A 86 3.72 -7.77 4.54
CA LEU A 86 3.91 -8.99 5.32
C LEU A 86 4.60 -8.63 6.62
N LEU A 87 3.82 -8.17 7.59
CA LEU A 87 4.32 -7.87 8.92
C LEU A 87 4.73 -9.18 9.62
N VAL A 88 5.88 -9.16 10.28
CA VAL A 88 6.26 -10.26 11.15
C VAL A 88 5.28 -10.32 12.32
N GLN A 89 4.55 -11.43 12.44
CA GLN A 89 3.54 -11.62 13.48
C GLN A 89 4.09 -12.37 14.68
N GLY A 90 3.83 -11.86 15.88
CA GLY A 90 4.26 -12.43 17.15
C GLY A 90 3.80 -11.58 18.33
N CYS A 91 4.16 -11.93 19.56
CA CYS A 91 3.79 -11.11 20.71
C CYS A 91 4.61 -9.82 20.74
N THR A 92 3.95 -8.66 20.71
CA THR A 92 4.62 -7.35 20.73
C THR A 92 4.70 -6.71 22.11
N ASP A 93 4.09 -7.32 23.13
CA ASP A 93 4.11 -6.82 24.50
C ASP A 93 5.40 -7.26 25.22
N ALA A 94 6.26 -6.30 25.56
CA ALA A 94 7.52 -6.54 26.26
C ALA A 94 7.36 -7.11 27.69
N SER A 95 6.15 -7.11 28.25
CA SER A 95 5.83 -7.71 29.54
C SER A 95 5.34 -9.17 29.44
N ALA A 96 5.09 -9.67 28.23
CA ALA A 96 4.73 -11.06 27.99
C ALA A 96 5.97 -11.98 28.01
N CYS A 97 5.76 -13.23 28.39
CA CYS A 97 6.80 -14.26 28.50
C CYS A 97 7.35 -14.71 27.15
N ASN A 98 6.57 -14.54 26.09
CA ASN A 98 6.93 -14.88 24.72
C ASN A 98 7.07 -13.64 23.83
N TYR A 99 7.47 -12.50 24.40
CA TYR A 99 7.76 -11.28 23.65
C TYR A 99 8.74 -11.56 22.50
N ASP A 100 8.34 -11.19 21.28
CA ASP A 100 9.16 -11.29 20.08
C ASP A 100 9.58 -9.88 19.63
N ILE A 101 10.87 -9.59 19.77
CA ILE A 101 11.46 -8.29 19.41
C ILE A 101 11.42 -8.01 17.91
N VAL A 102 11.28 -9.03 17.06
CA VAL A 102 11.16 -8.85 15.61
C VAL A 102 9.70 -8.80 15.15
N ALA A 103 8.73 -9.04 16.03
CA ALA A 103 7.32 -8.92 15.68
C ALA A 103 6.92 -7.45 15.49
N GLU A 104 6.29 -7.17 14.35
CA GLU A 104 5.79 -5.86 13.96
C GLU A 104 4.28 -5.72 14.21
N GLN A 105 3.58 -6.84 14.40
CA GLN A 105 2.15 -6.89 14.68
C GLN A 105 1.82 -7.98 15.70
N ASP A 106 1.03 -7.61 16.71
CA ASP A 106 0.49 -8.56 17.67
C ASP A 106 -0.53 -9.48 17.01
N ASN A 107 -0.32 -10.78 17.12
CA ASN A 107 -1.25 -11.81 16.64
C ASN A 107 -2.11 -12.41 17.76
N GLY A 108 -2.06 -11.84 18.97
CA GLY A 108 -2.80 -12.32 20.13
C GLY A 108 -2.22 -13.59 20.76
N SER A 109 -0.98 -13.95 20.42
CA SER A 109 -0.27 -15.09 21.02
C SER A 109 0.42 -14.77 22.34
N CYS A 110 0.37 -13.53 22.84
CA CYS A 110 1.05 -13.14 24.08
C CYS A 110 0.63 -14.00 25.28
N GLU A 111 1.62 -14.63 25.91
CA GLU A 111 1.48 -15.43 27.12
C GLU A 111 2.01 -14.65 28.31
N TYR A 112 1.19 -14.47 29.33
CA TYR A 112 1.55 -13.76 30.55
C TYR A 112 1.70 -14.74 31.70
N PRO A 113 2.55 -14.44 32.69
CA PRO A 113 2.67 -15.28 33.85
C PRO A 113 1.38 -15.23 34.67
N ALA A 114 1.05 -16.33 35.35
CA ALA A 114 -0.07 -16.35 36.28
C ALA A 114 0.15 -15.34 37.42
N GLU A 115 -0.94 -14.86 38.04
CA GLU A 115 -0.84 -13.89 39.13
C GLU A 115 0.10 -14.39 40.25
N GLY A 116 1.16 -13.62 40.50
CA GLY A 116 2.17 -13.94 41.53
C GLY A 116 3.33 -14.82 41.05
N LEU A 117 3.38 -15.20 39.76
CA LEU A 117 4.50 -15.92 39.15
C LEU A 117 5.28 -15.04 38.17
N ASP A 118 6.53 -15.42 37.89
CA ASP A 118 7.29 -14.97 36.73
C ASP A 118 7.08 -15.89 35.52
N CYS A 119 7.74 -15.57 34.41
CA CYS A 119 7.62 -16.31 33.15
C CYS A 119 8.22 -17.71 33.19
N GLU A 120 9.07 -17.98 34.17
CA GLU A 120 9.63 -19.30 34.44
C GLU A 120 8.78 -20.09 35.45
N GLY A 121 7.63 -19.52 35.88
CA GLY A 121 6.73 -20.13 36.85
C GLY A 121 7.24 -20.03 38.29
N ASN A 122 8.25 -19.22 38.57
CA ASN A 122 8.73 -19.00 39.93
C ASN A 122 7.88 -17.95 40.64
N CYS A 123 7.78 -18.09 41.96
CA CYS A 123 7.15 -17.11 42.81
C CYS A 123 7.87 -15.76 42.73
N LEU A 124 7.15 -14.72 42.27
CA LEU A 124 7.55 -13.36 42.53
C LEU A 124 7.54 -13.20 44.06
N SER A 125 8.65 -12.79 44.67
CA SER A 125 8.85 -12.71 46.14
C SER A 125 7.97 -11.66 46.85
N VAL A 126 6.81 -11.32 46.27
CA VAL A 126 5.85 -10.36 46.79
C VAL A 126 5.21 -10.92 48.07
N MET A 127 5.51 -10.24 49.19
CA MET A 127 5.16 -10.55 50.58
C MET A 127 3.65 -10.62 50.91
N GLN A 128 2.77 -10.88 49.95
CA GLN A 128 1.32 -10.94 50.16
C GLN A 128 0.67 -12.27 49.71
N LEU A 129 1.38 -13.14 48.96
CA LEU A 129 0.83 -14.41 48.46
C LEU A 129 1.71 -15.64 48.74
N GLN A 130 2.65 -15.58 49.69
CA GLN A 130 3.55 -16.71 50.01
C GLN A 130 2.81 -18.02 50.34
N LEU A 131 1.54 -17.97 50.77
CA LEU A 131 0.72 -19.16 51.00
C LEU A 131 0.08 -19.73 49.72
N ILE A 132 -0.29 -18.88 48.76
CA ILE A 132 -0.85 -19.30 47.45
C ILE A 132 0.27 -19.82 46.54
N CYS A 133 1.45 -19.23 46.62
CA CYS A 133 2.55 -19.61 45.74
C CYS A 133 3.11 -21.01 46.04
N LEU A 134 3.17 -21.42 47.33
CA LEU A 134 3.57 -22.78 47.70
C LEU A 134 2.63 -23.85 47.11
N ILE A 135 1.31 -23.59 47.11
CA ILE A 135 0.29 -24.53 46.63
C ILE A 135 0.37 -24.70 45.10
N LEU A 136 0.62 -23.60 44.37
CA LEU A 136 0.73 -23.64 42.90
C LEU A 136 2.02 -24.31 42.44
N THR A 137 3.16 -24.10 43.13
CA THR A 137 4.42 -24.75 42.74
C THR A 137 4.45 -26.25 43.06
N GLU A 138 3.78 -26.73 44.11
CA GLU A 138 3.72 -28.16 44.45
C GLU A 138 2.87 -28.99 43.47
N MET A 139 2.01 -28.35 42.67
CA MET A 139 1.23 -29.03 41.62
C MET A 139 1.97 -29.22 40.28
N VAL A 140 3.12 -28.53 40.06
CA VAL A 140 3.84 -28.54 38.77
C VAL A 140 5.08 -29.45 38.80
N VAL A 141 5.51 -29.94 39.97
CA VAL A 141 6.69 -30.84 40.10
C VAL A 141 6.34 -32.32 40.31
N ASP A 142 5.06 -32.70 40.15
CA ASP A 142 4.59 -34.10 40.30
C ASP A 142 4.01 -34.65 38.98
N GLN A 143 4.87 -34.73 37.95
CA GLN A 143 4.80 -35.68 36.81
C GLN A 143 6.23 -36.04 36.38
#